data_AF-A0A5C6AEZ6-F1
#
_entry.id   AF-A0A5C6AEZ6-F1
#
_cell.length_a   1.000
_cell.length_b   1.000
_cell.length_c   1.000
_cell.angle_alpha   90.00
_cell.angle_beta   90.00
_cell.angle_gamma   90.00
#
_symmetry.space_group_name_H-M   'P 1'
#
loop_
_entity.id
_entity.type
_entity.pdbx_description
1 polymer ?
#
loop_
_entity_poly.entity_id
_entity_poly.type
_entity_poly.pdbx_seq_one_letter_code
_entity_poly.pdbx_strand_id
1 'polypeptide(L)'
;MPGLSDSGQSLPYARPIPPVSGCDLQYGAPGVRVWQRWRSLYDDILAHVRACDRLGVDLTVGQLAEELDEALGLVERRLEELGSLQILYCHGDGRIELDSGYRRMCG
;
A
#
# COMPACT_ATOMS: atom_id res chain seq x y z
N MET A 1 13.44 55.85 -40.45
CA MET A 1 14.66 56.13 -39.66
C MET A 1 14.45 55.60 -38.25
N PRO A 2 15.47 54.99 -37.64
CA PRO A 2 15.39 53.64 -37.06
C PRO A 2 15.25 53.66 -35.53
N GLY A 3 14.61 52.62 -34.99
CA GLY A 3 14.71 52.24 -33.59
C GLY A 3 15.21 50.80 -33.52
N LEU A 4 16.49 50.65 -33.17
CA LEU A 4 17.22 49.40 -33.01
C LEU A 4 16.57 48.43 -32.02
N SER A 5 16.71 47.14 -32.33
CA SER A 5 16.50 46.02 -31.42
C SER A 5 17.43 46.09 -30.19
N ASP A 6 16.94 45.67 -29.02
CA ASP A 6 17.76 44.80 -28.16
C ASP A 6 16.89 43.85 -27.30
N SER A 7 17.15 42.58 -27.56
CA SER A 7 17.01 41.36 -26.79
C SER A 7 16.69 41.47 -25.29
N GLY A 8 15.50 40.98 -24.91
CA GLY A 8 15.24 40.44 -23.58
C GLY A 8 14.61 39.07 -23.71
N GLN A 9 15.43 38.03 -23.87
CA GLN A 9 14.98 36.65 -23.69
C GLN A 9 14.42 36.51 -22.26
N SER A 10 13.12 36.28 -22.13
CA SER A 10 12.52 35.83 -20.88
C SER A 10 11.79 34.53 -21.16
N LEU A 11 12.45 33.43 -20.80
CA LEU A 11 11.96 32.06 -20.84
C LEU A 11 10.56 31.97 -20.22
N PRO A 12 9.61 31.21 -20.80
CA PRO A 12 8.25 31.13 -20.28
C PRO A 12 8.13 30.04 -19.20
N TYR A 13 9.06 29.93 -18.24
CA TYR A 13 8.98 28.87 -17.23
C TYR A 13 9.59 29.29 -15.89
N ALA A 14 8.83 30.09 -15.14
CA ALA A 14 8.92 30.08 -13.69
C ALA A 14 7.48 30.05 -13.16
N ARG A 15 6.90 28.84 -13.08
CA ARG A 15 5.71 28.64 -12.25
C ARG A 15 6.16 28.79 -10.79
N PRO A 16 5.49 29.61 -9.97
CA PRO A 16 5.78 29.68 -8.55
C PRO A 16 5.58 28.29 -7.94
N ILE A 17 6.61 27.79 -7.28
CA ILE A 17 6.56 26.58 -6.45
C ILE A 17 5.46 26.82 -5.41
N PRO A 18 4.41 25.98 -5.32
CA PRO A 18 3.40 26.17 -4.29
C PRO A 18 4.05 25.95 -2.91
N PRO A 19 3.72 26.80 -1.91
CA PRO A 19 4.27 26.68 -0.58
C PRO A 19 3.85 25.33 0.03
N VAL A 20 4.84 24.57 0.47
CA VAL A 20 4.69 23.38 1.32
C VAL A 20 4.16 23.83 2.68
N SER A 21 2.84 23.78 2.89
CA SER A 21 2.27 23.76 4.23
C SER A 21 0.82 23.28 4.20
N GLY A 22 0.54 22.24 4.99
CA GLY A 22 -0.80 21.97 5.53
C GLY A 22 -1.72 21.14 4.64
N CYS A 23 -1.84 19.85 4.97
CA CYS A 23 -3.06 19.05 4.94
C CYS A 23 -4.16 19.39 3.90
N ASP A 24 -3.84 19.31 2.61
CA ASP A 24 -4.86 19.18 1.55
C ASP A 24 -4.42 18.14 0.53
N LEU A 25 -4.47 16.87 0.94
CA LEU A 25 -4.40 15.70 0.06
C LEU A 25 -5.73 15.55 -0.71
N GLN A 26 -6.07 16.57 -1.51
CA GLN A 26 -7.26 16.55 -2.37
C GLN A 26 -6.89 16.65 -3.86
N TYR A 27 -5.87 15.92 -4.30
CA TYR A 27 -5.67 15.58 -5.72
C TYR A 27 -5.22 14.12 -5.85
N GLY A 28 -5.97 13.22 -5.23
CA GLY A 28 -5.78 11.78 -5.40
C GLY A 28 -6.29 11.34 -6.76
N ALA A 29 -5.39 11.27 -7.75
CA ALA A 29 -5.63 10.50 -8.97
C ALA A 29 -6.23 9.13 -8.57
N PRO A 30 -7.23 8.60 -9.30
CA PRO A 30 -7.93 7.37 -8.90
C PRO A 30 -6.98 6.23 -8.54
N GLY A 31 -5.86 6.11 -9.27
CA GLY A 31 -4.81 5.12 -8.99
C GLY A 31 -4.06 5.32 -7.66
N VAL A 32 -3.86 6.56 -7.19
CA VAL A 32 -3.14 6.83 -5.94
C VAL A 32 -3.97 6.43 -4.72
N ARG A 33 -5.27 6.70 -4.72
CA ARG A 33 -6.16 6.29 -3.62
C ARG A 33 -6.32 4.77 -3.54
N VAL A 34 -6.42 4.12 -4.70
CA VAL A 34 -6.47 2.65 -4.76
C VAL A 34 -5.16 2.06 -4.26
N TRP A 35 -4.01 2.58 -4.68
CA TRP A 35 -2.70 2.12 -4.22
C TRP A 35 -2.47 2.34 -2.72
N GLN A 36 -2.93 3.47 -2.17
CA GLN A 36 -2.86 3.75 -0.72
C GLN A 36 -3.72 2.76 0.07
N ARG A 37 -4.96 2.52 -0.37
CA ARG A 37 -5.84 1.52 0.25
C ARG A 37 -5.26 0.10 0.13
N TRP A 38 -4.65 -0.21 -1.01
CA TRP A 38 -3.96 -1.47 -1.27
C TRP A 38 -2.81 -1.72 -0.29
N ARG A 39 -2.00 -0.67 -0.05
CA ARG A 39 -0.89 -0.73 0.90
C ARG A 39 -1.36 -0.82 2.35
N SER A 40 -2.41 -0.09 2.72
CA SER A 40 -3.02 -0.20 4.05
C SER A 40 -3.46 -1.64 4.30
N LEU A 41 -4.26 -2.22 3.41
CA LEU A 41 -4.79 -3.56 3.60
C LEU A 41 -3.68 -4.62 3.68
N TYR A 42 -2.62 -4.46 2.88
CA TYR A 42 -1.43 -5.32 2.95
C TYR A 42 -0.77 -5.25 4.33
N ASP A 43 -0.53 -4.04 4.83
CA ASP A 43 0.08 -3.82 6.14
C ASP A 43 -0.82 -4.33 7.28
N ASP A 44 -2.14 -4.12 7.16
CA ASP A 44 -3.15 -4.58 8.11
C ASP A 44 -3.21 -6.12 8.18
N ILE A 45 -3.22 -6.81 7.02
CA ILE A 45 -3.16 -8.28 6.92
C ILE A 45 -1.89 -8.79 7.60
N LEU A 46 -0.73 -8.23 7.28
CA LEU A 46 0.53 -8.68 7.87
C LEU A 46 0.61 -8.44 9.37
N ALA A 47 0.13 -7.29 9.83
CA ALA A 47 0.07 -6.98 11.25
C ALA A 47 -0.81 -8.00 11.99
N HIS A 48 -1.96 -8.35 11.43
CA HIS A 48 -2.89 -9.30 12.02
C HIS A 48 -2.31 -10.72 12.06
N VAL A 49 -1.80 -11.21 10.92
CA VAL A 49 -1.19 -12.55 10.82
C VAL A 49 -0.01 -12.67 11.79
N ARG A 50 0.86 -11.65 11.91
CA ARG A 50 1.95 -11.63 12.91
C ARG A 50 1.44 -11.61 14.36
N ALA A 51 0.32 -10.95 14.62
CA ALA A 51 -0.29 -10.97 15.95
C ALA A 51 -0.77 -12.39 16.30
N CYS A 52 -1.52 -13.04 15.41
CA CYS A 52 -1.98 -14.41 15.59
C CYS A 52 -0.81 -15.39 15.74
N ASP A 53 0.23 -15.25 14.92
CA ASP A 53 1.44 -16.07 14.99
C ASP A 53 2.15 -15.98 16.35
N ARG A 54 2.33 -14.75 16.87
CA ARG A 54 2.91 -14.53 18.21
C ARG A 54 2.05 -15.08 19.34
N LEU A 55 0.73 -15.10 19.15
CA LEU A 55 -0.22 -15.63 20.12
C LEU A 55 -0.40 -17.15 19.98
N GLY A 56 0.16 -17.77 18.93
CA GLY A 56 -0.02 -19.20 18.63
C GLY A 56 -1.45 -19.56 18.29
N VAL A 57 -2.22 -18.61 17.73
CA VAL A 57 -3.63 -18.79 17.36
C VAL A 57 -3.73 -19.10 15.88
N ASP A 58 -4.48 -20.14 15.53
CA ASP A 58 -4.81 -20.44 14.15
C ASP A 58 -5.69 -19.33 13.56
N LEU A 59 -5.28 -18.77 12.42
CA LEU A 59 -6.01 -17.74 11.71
C LEU A 59 -6.48 -18.29 10.36
N THR A 60 -7.74 -18.08 10.03
CA THR A 60 -8.30 -18.44 8.71
C THR A 60 -8.57 -17.21 7.85
N VAL A 61 -8.64 -17.38 6.53
CA VAL A 61 -8.96 -16.28 5.60
C VAL A 61 -10.32 -15.65 5.89
N GLY A 62 -11.31 -16.45 6.28
CA GLY A 62 -12.64 -15.97 6.67
C GLY A 62 -12.59 -15.08 7.92
N GLN A 63 -11.91 -15.55 8.98
CA GLN A 63 -11.74 -14.76 10.20
C GLN A 63 -10.99 -13.46 9.94
N LEU A 64 -9.91 -13.52 9.16
CA LEU A 64 -9.14 -12.33 8.79
C LEU A 64 -10.00 -11.30 8.03
N ALA A 65 -10.85 -11.76 7.11
CA ALA A 65 -11.76 -10.86 6.39
C ALA A 65 -12.80 -10.21 7.31
N GLU A 66 -13.36 -10.97 8.26
CA GLU A 66 -14.28 -10.46 9.28
C GLU A 66 -13.60 -9.46 10.22
N GLU A 67 -12.40 -9.76 10.69
CA GLU A 67 -11.62 -8.91 11.61
C GLU A 67 -11.15 -7.61 10.96
N LEU A 68 -10.89 -7.63 9.65
CA LEU A 68 -10.52 -6.45 8.88
C LEU A 68 -11.71 -5.68 8.30
N ASP A 69 -12.95 -6.17 8.47
CA ASP A 69 -14.16 -5.63 7.83
C ASP A 69 -14.00 -5.42 6.31
N GLU A 70 -13.37 -6.41 5.65
CA GLU A 70 -13.08 -6.36 4.22
C GLU A 70 -13.67 -7.56 3.48
N ALA A 71 -13.90 -7.39 2.17
CA ALA A 71 -14.48 -8.45 1.37
C ALA A 71 -13.55 -9.66 1.27
N LEU A 72 -14.08 -10.86 1.50
CA LEU A 72 -13.32 -12.13 1.47
C LEU A 72 -12.46 -12.26 0.19
N GLY A 73 -13.05 -12.05 -0.98
CA GLY A 73 -12.32 -12.16 -2.25
C GLY A 73 -11.22 -11.10 -2.44
N LEU A 74 -11.31 -9.96 -1.75
CA LEU A 74 -10.22 -8.97 -1.74
C LEU A 74 -9.07 -9.48 -0.86
N VAL A 75 -9.39 -10.02 0.32
CA VAL A 75 -8.41 -10.58 1.25
C VAL A 75 -7.72 -11.80 0.63
N GLU A 76 -8.46 -12.74 0.03
CA GLU A 76 -7.93 -13.90 -0.68
C GLU A 76 -6.91 -13.48 -1.75
N ARG A 77 -7.29 -12.52 -2.61
CA ARG A 77 -6.39 -12.00 -3.64
C ARG A 77 -5.11 -11.39 -3.06
N ARG A 78 -5.20 -10.72 -1.92
CA ARG A 78 -4.04 -10.14 -1.24
C ARG A 78 -3.15 -11.21 -0.62
N LEU A 79 -3.75 -12.25 -0.05
CA LEU A 79 -3.02 -13.38 0.49
C LEU A 79 -2.32 -14.18 -0.61
N GLU A 80 -2.92 -14.35 -1.78
CA GLU A 80 -2.26 -14.93 -2.96
C GLU A 80 -1.03 -14.13 -3.38
N GLU A 81 -1.15 -12.79 -3.42
CA GLU A 81 -0.02 -11.90 -3.71
C GLU A 81 1.08 -12.02 -2.64
N LEU A 82 0.73 -12.04 -1.37
CA LEU A 82 1.67 -12.26 -0.25
C LEU A 82 2.34 -13.64 -0.32
N GLY A 83 1.60 -14.67 -0.73
CA GLY A 83 2.11 -16.01 -0.97
C GLY A 83 3.09 -16.07 -2.14
N SER A 84 2.82 -15.32 -3.21
CA SER A 84 3.76 -15.21 -4.35
C SER A 84 5.09 -14.56 -3.96
N LEU A 85 5.08 -13.72 -2.92
CA LEU A 85 6.26 -13.09 -2.34
C LEU A 85 6.96 -13.95 -1.28
N GLN A 86 6.49 -15.18 -1.04
CA GLN A 86 6.99 -16.10 -0.02
C GLN A 86 6.94 -15.52 1.40
N ILE A 87 5.93 -14.71 1.70
CA ILE A 87 5.75 -14.08 3.02
C ILE A 87 4.87 -14.93 3.93
N LEU A 88 3.85 -15.56 3.35
CA LEU A 88 2.91 -16.44 4.04
C LEU A 88 2.44 -17.57 3.12
N TYR A 89 1.77 -18.55 3.68
CA TYR A 89 1.14 -19.64 2.97
C TYR A 89 -0.32 -19.75 3.38
N CYS A 90 -1.19 -19.94 2.38
CA CYS A 90 -2.59 -20.26 2.59
C CYS A 90 -2.79 -21.75 2.29
N HIS A 91 -3.24 -22.48 3.29
CA HIS A 91 -3.56 -23.89 3.18
C HIS A 91 -4.93 -24.07 2.50
N GLY A 92 -5.16 -25.26 1.93
CA GLY A 92 -6.42 -25.55 1.21
C GLY A 92 -7.68 -25.57 2.09
N ASP A 93 -7.51 -25.58 3.42
CA ASP A 93 -8.58 -25.43 4.42
C ASP A 93 -8.81 -23.97 4.83
N GLY A 94 -8.10 -23.02 4.22
CA GLY A 94 -8.20 -21.59 4.50
C GLY A 94 -7.36 -21.12 5.69
N ARG A 95 -6.50 -21.97 6.28
CA ARG A 95 -5.56 -21.52 7.32
C ARG A 95 -4.44 -20.68 6.72
N ILE A 96 -4.02 -19.65 7.46
CA ILE A 96 -2.94 -18.75 7.10
C ILE A 96 -1.75 -19.00 8.03
N GLU A 97 -0.58 -19.20 7.46
CA GLU A 97 0.67 -19.39 8.19
C GLU A 97 1.77 -18.50 7.64
N LEU A 98 2.59 -17.89 8.50
CA LEU A 98 3.75 -17.12 8.03
C LEU A 98 4.84 -18.05 7.52
N ASP A 99 5.50 -17.63 6.44
CA ASP A 99 6.68 -18.34 5.96
C ASP A 99 7.79 -18.29 7.02
N SER A 100 8.47 -19.43 7.19
CA SER A 100 9.50 -19.60 8.21
C SER A 100 10.74 -18.71 7.99
N GLY A 101 11.03 -18.32 6.75
CA GLY A 101 12.07 -17.36 6.39
C GLY A 101 11.66 -15.94 6.75
N TYR A 102 10.40 -15.57 6.51
CA TYR A 102 9.86 -14.28 6.91
C TYR A 102 9.77 -14.12 8.44
N ARG A 103 9.37 -15.19 9.14
CA ARG A 103 9.30 -15.25 10.61
C ARG A 103 10.67 -14.93 11.26
N ARG A 104 11.78 -15.35 10.63
CA ARG A 104 13.16 -15.05 11.12
C ARG A 104 13.64 -13.63 10.86
N MET A 105 13.14 -12.95 9.82
CA MET A 105 13.56 -11.57 9.53
C MET A 105 12.85 -10.54 10.42
N CYS A 106 11.69 -10.90 10.97
CA CYS A 106 10.83 -9.99 11.73
C CYS A 106 10.72 -10.35 13.24
N GLY A 107 11.44 -11.39 13.68
CA GLY A 107 11.52 -11.84 15.07
C GLY A 107 12.66 -11.20 15.85
#